data_AF-A0A942AC06-F1
#
_entry.id   AF-A0A942AC06-F1
#
_cell.length_a   1.000
_cell.length_b   1.000
_cell.length_c   1.000
_cell.angle_alpha   90.00
_cell.angle_beta   90.00
_cell.angle_gamma   90.00
#
_symmetry.space_group_name_H-M   'P 1'
#
loop_
_entity.id
_entity.type
_entity.pdbx_description
1 polymer ?
#
loop_
_entity_poly.entity_id
_entity_poly.type
_entity_poly.pdbx_seq_one_letter_code
_entity_poly.pdbx_strand_id
1 'polypeptide(L)'
;MALHPVPSTAELATRLVTLVNPDLPLLVGVVRHRRAIQILREPIIDLTDLVGRSVPDCWAAVGLHVSGQVSRNGQPETPRAEVLYLLGRHGPPATAVDWGSHVELLEGGQGLLTDLLRRLLGQPTPPPAVDPMRFLSHIWINRVLTTVLERPLGSPSPTPGDVSRMCPDPVDDWAQVRLRCSNGSLEIPGVDPAAADWLDDGSLYRLVESGLPDPVEIVADLTELLSHETLEHMGLD
;
A
#
# COMPACT_ATOMS: atom_id res chain seq x y z
N MET A 1 26.91 35.50 -0.47
CA MET A 1 26.15 34.81 0.59
C MET A 1 25.99 33.37 0.17
N ALA A 2 26.62 32.43 0.88
CA ALA A 2 26.39 31.01 0.64
C ALA A 2 24.95 30.68 1.00
N LEU A 3 24.18 30.15 0.05
CA LEU A 3 22.91 29.51 0.35
C LEU A 3 23.23 28.37 1.33
N HIS A 4 22.63 28.36 2.52
CA HIS A 4 22.70 27.19 3.37
C HIS A 4 22.31 25.95 2.54
N PRO A 5 23.07 24.85 2.63
CA PRO A 5 22.74 23.64 1.90
C PRO A 5 21.31 23.22 2.24
N VAL A 6 20.60 22.76 1.21
CA VAL A 6 19.23 22.26 1.36
C VAL A 6 19.30 21.05 2.28
N PRO A 7 18.55 21.02 3.40
CA PRO A 7 18.59 19.86 4.26
C PRO A 7 18.07 18.65 3.50
N SER A 8 18.77 17.53 3.64
CA SER A 8 18.36 16.28 2.99
C SER A 8 17.06 15.73 3.61
N THR A 9 16.40 14.80 2.93
CA THR A 9 15.22 14.10 3.50
C THR A 9 15.55 13.45 4.84
N ALA A 10 16.75 12.86 4.97
CA ALA A 10 17.26 12.28 6.21
C ALA A 10 17.44 13.33 7.32
N GLU A 11 18.09 14.47 7.02
CA GLU A 11 18.26 15.55 8.00
C GLU A 11 16.92 16.13 8.45
N LEU A 12 15.94 16.23 7.54
CA LEU A 12 14.58 16.63 7.89
C LEU A 12 13.93 15.57 8.79
N ALA A 13 13.96 14.29 8.43
CA ALA A 13 13.34 13.23 9.23
C ALA A 13 13.87 13.20 10.67
N THR A 14 15.20 13.20 10.85
CA THR A 14 15.83 13.21 12.19
C THR A 14 15.43 14.43 13.02
N ARG A 15 15.29 15.60 12.38
CA ARG A 15 14.90 16.83 13.08
C ARG A 15 13.42 16.89 13.42
N LEU A 16 12.57 16.30 12.59
CA LEU A 16 11.12 16.45 12.68
C LEU A 16 10.47 15.41 13.59
N VAL A 17 11.04 14.20 13.70
CA VAL A 17 10.48 13.11 14.53
C VAL A 17 10.35 13.52 15.99
N THR A 18 11.30 14.30 16.51
CA THR A 18 11.31 14.72 17.93
C THR A 18 10.40 15.92 18.25
N LEU A 19 9.77 16.54 17.24
CA LEU A 19 9.01 17.79 17.43
C LEU A 19 7.58 17.58 17.92
N VAL A 20 7.04 16.38 17.79
CA VAL A 20 5.65 16.04 18.15
C VAL A 20 5.61 14.61 18.64
N ASN A 21 4.83 14.34 19.68
CA ASN A 21 4.39 13.00 19.99
C ASN A 21 2.93 12.85 19.48
N PRO A 22 2.70 12.16 18.35
CA PRO A 22 1.35 11.97 17.81
C PRO A 22 0.53 10.93 18.60
N ASP A 23 -0.58 11.39 19.19
CA ASP A 23 -1.62 10.47 19.72
C ASP A 23 -2.36 9.71 18.59
N LEU A 24 -2.35 10.25 17.36
CA LEU A 24 -2.96 9.69 16.15
C LEU A 24 -1.97 9.82 14.97
N PRO A 25 -2.00 8.92 13.97
CA PRO A 25 -1.19 9.07 12.76
C PRO A 25 -1.34 10.46 12.14
N LEU A 26 -0.21 11.12 11.81
CA LEU A 26 -0.21 12.44 11.18
C LEU A 26 0.42 12.37 9.80
N LEU A 27 -0.30 12.84 8.79
CA LEU A 27 0.28 13.26 7.52
C LEU A 27 1.11 14.52 7.76
N VAL A 28 2.38 14.48 7.42
CA VAL A 28 3.34 15.59 7.57
C VAL A 28 3.69 16.15 6.21
N GLY A 29 3.50 17.46 6.04
CA GLY A 29 3.93 18.20 4.86
C GLY A 29 5.09 19.15 5.18
N VAL A 30 6.14 19.13 4.38
CA VAL A 30 7.26 20.07 4.51
C VAL A 30 7.17 21.08 3.37
N VAL A 31 6.76 22.31 3.67
CA VAL A 31 6.68 23.40 2.70
C VAL A 31 7.93 24.25 2.82
N ARG A 32 8.60 24.47 1.68
CA ARG A 32 9.81 25.27 1.64
C ARG A 32 9.51 26.68 1.14
N HIS A 33 9.89 27.66 1.96
CA HIS A 33 9.96 29.06 1.58
C HIS A 33 11.42 29.48 1.36
N ARG A 34 11.66 30.66 0.76
CA ARG A 34 13.03 31.15 0.48
C ARG A 34 13.94 31.23 1.71
N ARG A 35 13.38 31.44 2.91
CA ARG A 35 14.12 31.63 4.17
C ARG A 35 13.56 30.85 5.37
N ALA A 36 12.55 30.01 5.15
CA ALA A 36 11.88 29.30 6.23
C ALA A 36 11.38 27.94 5.74
N ILE A 37 11.22 27.01 6.67
CA ILE A 37 10.54 25.74 6.47
C ILE A 37 9.27 25.81 7.30
N GLN A 38 8.13 25.49 6.67
CA GLN A 38 6.87 25.35 7.35
C GLN A 38 6.50 23.87 7.37
N ILE A 39 6.11 23.38 8.55
CA ILE A 39 5.66 22.01 8.74
C ILE A 39 4.14 22.04 8.88
N LEU A 40 3.46 21.36 7.97
CA LEU A 40 2.02 21.12 7.98
C LEU A 40 1.77 19.74 8.57
N ARG A 41 0.69 19.61 9.34
CA ARG A 41 0.32 18.37 10.01
C ARG A 41 -1.19 18.21 9.93
N GLU A 42 -1.62 17.02 9.55
CA GLU A 42 -3.03 16.69 9.42
C GLU A 42 -3.23 15.27 9.97
N PRO A 43 -4.13 15.06 10.95
CA PRO A 43 -4.47 13.72 11.39
C PRO A 43 -5.06 12.89 10.27
N ILE A 44 -4.68 11.62 10.21
CA ILE A 44 -5.32 10.61 9.35
C ILE A 44 -5.74 9.42 10.20
N ILE A 45 -6.78 8.71 9.76
CA ILE A 45 -7.30 7.52 10.42
C ILE A 45 -6.68 6.28 9.79
N ASP A 46 -6.60 6.26 8.45
CA ASP A 46 -6.14 5.13 7.66
C ASP A 46 -5.28 5.58 6.47
N LEU A 47 -4.45 4.70 5.92
CA LEU A 47 -3.66 4.99 4.71
C LEU A 47 -4.54 5.25 3.49
N THR A 48 -5.75 4.70 3.46
CA THR A 48 -6.77 4.96 2.43
C THR A 48 -7.21 6.42 2.39
N ASP A 49 -7.06 7.18 3.48
CA ASP A 49 -7.31 8.64 3.51
C ASP A 49 -6.35 9.43 2.59
N LEU A 50 -5.27 8.81 2.11
CA LEU A 50 -4.32 9.41 1.18
C LEU A 50 -4.75 9.29 -0.28
N VAL A 51 -5.65 8.36 -0.60
CA VAL A 51 -6.06 8.04 -1.96
C VAL A 51 -6.89 9.19 -2.55
N GLY A 52 -6.66 9.50 -3.83
CA GLY A 52 -7.35 10.61 -4.52
C GLY A 52 -6.79 12.00 -4.20
N ARG A 53 -5.84 12.11 -3.27
CA ARG A 53 -5.25 13.39 -2.87
C ARG A 53 -4.04 13.78 -3.73
N SER A 54 -3.76 15.07 -3.79
CA SER A 54 -2.49 15.59 -4.33
C SER A 54 -2.02 16.73 -3.45
N VAL A 55 -0.70 16.91 -3.37
CA VAL A 55 -0.12 18.05 -2.64
C VAL A 55 0.46 19.09 -3.62
N PRO A 56 0.39 20.39 -3.29
CA PRO A 56 0.98 21.42 -4.13
C PRO A 56 2.48 21.23 -4.40
N ASP A 57 2.97 21.79 -5.51
CA ASP A 57 4.38 21.72 -5.91
C ASP A 57 5.33 22.40 -4.93
N CYS A 58 4.83 23.32 -4.10
CA CYS A 58 5.63 23.99 -3.07
C CYS A 58 6.00 23.09 -1.87
N TRP A 59 5.40 21.90 -1.78
CA TRP A 59 5.77 20.89 -0.79
C TRP A 59 7.09 20.24 -1.23
N ALA A 60 8.11 20.35 -0.40
CA ALA A 60 9.41 19.74 -0.63
C ALA A 60 9.43 18.26 -0.23
N ALA A 61 8.63 17.87 0.77
CA ALA A 61 8.48 16.49 1.23
C ALA A 61 7.10 16.25 1.82
N VAL A 62 6.69 14.97 1.85
CA VAL A 62 5.50 14.48 2.52
C VAL A 62 5.87 13.22 3.30
N GLY A 63 5.21 12.96 4.42
CA GLY A 63 5.53 11.85 5.29
C GLY A 63 4.41 11.45 6.21
N LEU A 64 4.62 10.37 6.95
CA LEU A 64 3.72 9.88 7.98
C LEU A 64 4.45 9.81 9.31
N HIS A 65 3.87 10.41 10.35
CA HIS A 65 4.36 10.36 11.71
C HIS A 65 3.40 9.54 12.57
N VAL A 66 3.91 8.49 13.21
CA VAL A 66 3.13 7.56 14.04
C VAL A 66 3.87 7.24 15.34
N SER A 67 3.11 6.97 16.41
CA SER A 67 3.62 6.38 17.64
C SER A 67 3.25 4.90 17.69
N GLY A 68 4.23 4.00 17.89
CA GLY A 68 3.96 2.58 17.68
C GLY A 68 4.96 1.61 18.31
N GLN A 69 4.58 0.34 18.21
CA GLN A 69 5.45 -0.79 18.47
C GLN A 69 6.27 -1.05 17.20
N VAL A 70 7.58 -0.88 17.27
CA VAL A 70 8.49 -1.23 16.17
C VAL A 70 8.77 -2.73 16.26
N SER A 71 8.79 -3.40 15.11
CA SER A 71 9.18 -4.81 15.00
C SER A 71 10.32 -4.95 14.01
N ARG A 72 11.37 -5.68 14.40
CA ARG A 72 12.51 -6.00 13.54
C ARG A 72 12.60 -7.51 13.34
N ASN A 73 12.64 -7.95 12.09
CA ASN A 73 12.63 -9.37 11.73
C ASN A 73 11.50 -10.16 12.41
N GLY A 74 10.31 -9.55 12.50
CA GLY A 74 9.12 -10.13 13.14
C GLY A 74 9.11 -10.11 14.67
N GLN A 75 10.16 -9.57 15.31
CA GLN A 75 10.23 -9.48 16.77
C GLN A 75 9.96 -8.04 17.24
N PRO A 76 9.05 -7.83 18.21
CA PRO A 76 8.76 -6.50 18.72
C PRO A 76 9.94 -5.97 19.56
N GLU A 77 10.35 -4.73 19.32
CA GLU A 77 11.41 -4.04 20.06
C GLU A 77 10.85 -3.14 21.16
N THR A 78 11.45 -3.14 22.34
CA THR A 78 11.01 -2.27 23.45
C THR A 78 12.04 -1.19 23.73
N PRO A 79 11.62 0.06 24.06
CA PRO A 79 10.25 0.53 24.26
C PRO A 79 9.50 0.87 22.95
N ARG A 80 8.24 1.32 23.03
CA ARG A 80 7.55 1.95 21.89
C ARG A 80 8.34 3.17 21.42
N ALA A 81 8.23 3.51 20.13
CA ALA A 81 8.97 4.59 19.50
C ALA A 81 8.06 5.49 18.66
N GLU A 82 8.51 6.73 18.46
CA GLU A 82 7.93 7.63 17.47
C GLU A 82 8.63 7.40 16.13
N VAL A 83 7.87 7.24 15.05
CA VAL A 83 8.39 6.90 13.73
C VAL A 83 7.89 7.93 12.72
N LEU A 84 8.84 8.62 12.09
CA LEU A 84 8.58 9.49 10.96
C LEU A 84 9.17 8.89 9.69
N TYR A 85 8.31 8.46 8.77
CA TYR A 85 8.67 8.15 7.40
C TYR A 85 8.49 9.40 6.54
N LEU A 86 9.54 9.84 5.83
CA LEU A 86 9.51 11.06 5.01
C LEU A 86 10.01 10.77 3.59
N LEU A 87 9.25 11.22 2.60
CA LEU A 87 9.59 11.18 1.18
C LEU A 87 9.74 12.60 0.66
N GLY A 88 10.95 12.96 0.24
CA GLY A 88 11.22 14.20 -0.49
C GLY A 88 10.84 14.09 -1.96
N ARG A 89 10.58 15.24 -2.62
CA ARG A 89 10.48 15.28 -4.09
C ARG A 89 11.79 14.86 -4.79
N HIS A 90 12.91 14.97 -4.08
CA HIS A 90 14.23 14.63 -4.56
C HIS A 90 14.97 13.78 -3.53
N GLY A 91 15.74 12.82 -4.01
CA GLY A 91 16.52 11.92 -3.17
C GLY A 91 15.70 10.74 -2.63
N PRO A 92 16.35 9.86 -1.86
CA PRO A 92 15.68 8.70 -1.28
C PRO A 92 14.74 9.13 -0.13
N PRO A 93 13.74 8.29 0.18
CA PRO A 93 13.02 8.42 1.44
C PRO A 93 13.93 8.12 2.64
N ALA A 94 13.51 8.58 3.81
CA ALA A 94 14.17 8.32 5.07
C ALA A 94 13.14 8.03 6.16
N THR A 95 13.48 7.12 7.07
CA THR A 95 12.72 6.82 8.28
C THR A 95 13.55 7.21 9.49
N ALA A 96 13.02 8.09 10.32
CA ALA A 96 13.60 8.39 11.62
C ALA A 96 12.76 7.72 12.71
N VAL A 97 13.42 7.01 13.62
CA VAL A 97 12.81 6.33 14.76
C VAL A 97 13.37 6.95 16.03
N ASP A 98 12.53 7.63 16.81
CA ASP A 98 12.88 8.21 18.10
C ASP A 98 12.51 7.24 19.23
N TRP A 99 13.55 6.70 19.86
CA TRP A 99 13.45 5.81 21.02
C TRP A 99 13.48 6.59 22.35
N GLY A 100 13.38 7.93 22.30
CA GLY A 100 13.46 8.86 23.43
C GLY A 100 14.90 9.10 23.93
N SER A 101 15.74 8.07 23.92
CA SER A 101 17.17 8.16 24.27
C SER A 101 18.07 8.51 23.09
N HIS A 102 17.66 8.10 21.89
CA HIS A 102 18.40 8.31 20.65
C HIS A 102 17.43 8.25 19.47
N VAL A 103 17.86 8.85 18.35
CA VAL A 103 17.17 8.74 17.07
C VAL A 103 17.97 7.80 16.17
N GLU A 104 17.35 6.71 15.72
CA GLU A 104 17.86 5.84 14.67
C GLU A 104 17.38 6.35 13.30
N LEU A 105 18.28 6.38 12.33
CA LEU A 105 17.96 6.74 10.95
C LEU A 105 18.09 5.51 10.06
N LEU A 106 17.04 5.22 9.31
CA LEU A 106 17.00 4.18 8.29
C LEU A 106 16.80 4.85 6.93
N GLU A 107 17.70 4.59 6.00
CA GLU A 107 17.61 5.14 4.65
C GLU A 107 16.94 4.17 3.68
N GLY A 108 16.22 4.72 2.71
CA GLY A 108 15.46 3.95 1.76
C GLY A 108 14.08 3.58 2.30
N GLY A 109 13.44 2.64 1.63
CA GLY A 109 12.06 2.26 1.87
C GLY A 109 11.33 2.01 0.57
N GLN A 110 10.55 0.94 0.57
CA GLN A 110 9.67 0.53 -0.52
C GLN A 110 8.35 0.03 0.08
N GLY A 111 7.36 -0.17 -0.76
CA GLY A 111 6.05 -0.67 -0.36
C GLY A 111 4.94 0.37 -0.46
N LEU A 112 3.76 -0.01 0.01
CA LEU A 112 2.52 0.75 -0.21
C LEU A 112 2.58 2.19 0.29
N LEU A 113 3.07 2.43 1.51
CA LEU A 113 3.19 3.80 2.03
C LEU A 113 4.08 4.67 1.13
N THR A 114 5.22 4.14 0.69
CA THR A 114 6.15 4.87 -0.19
C THR A 114 5.44 5.29 -1.48
N ASP A 115 4.62 4.40 -2.02
CA ASP A 115 3.88 4.63 -3.25
C ASP A 115 2.77 5.65 -3.09
N LEU A 116 1.96 5.56 -2.03
CA LEU A 116 0.93 6.56 -1.75
C LEU A 116 1.54 7.95 -1.59
N LEU A 117 2.69 8.06 -0.92
CA LEU A 117 3.42 9.33 -0.80
C LEU A 117 3.99 9.82 -2.15
N ARG A 118 4.45 8.92 -3.03
CA ARG A 118 4.84 9.29 -4.40
C ARG A 118 3.63 9.83 -5.18
N ARG A 119 2.49 9.15 -5.12
CA ARG A 119 1.24 9.58 -5.79
C ARG A 119 0.79 10.95 -5.28
N LEU A 120 0.85 11.21 -3.96
CA LEU A 120 0.58 12.53 -3.39
C LEU A 120 1.47 13.62 -4.00
N LEU A 121 2.76 13.34 -4.21
CA LEU A 121 3.72 14.23 -4.84
C LEU A 121 3.61 14.28 -6.38
N GLY A 122 2.69 13.51 -7.00
CA GLY A 122 2.58 13.40 -8.45
C GLY A 122 3.74 12.64 -9.11
N GLN A 123 4.42 11.77 -8.36
CA GLN A 123 5.53 10.96 -8.84
C GLN A 123 5.05 9.55 -9.25
N PRO A 124 5.68 8.95 -10.28
CA PRO A 124 5.39 7.57 -10.66
C PRO A 124 5.90 6.59 -9.61
N THR A 125 5.22 5.46 -9.46
CA THR A 125 5.71 4.34 -8.66
C THR A 125 6.44 3.30 -9.51
N PRO A 126 7.33 2.48 -8.91
CA PRO A 126 7.95 1.37 -9.60
C PRO A 126 6.90 0.39 -10.12
N PRO A 127 7.00 -0.06 -11.39
CA PRO A 127 6.03 -0.99 -11.95
C PRO A 127 6.01 -2.31 -11.16
N PRO A 128 4.89 -3.05 -11.18
CA PRO A 128 4.86 -4.38 -10.59
C PRO A 128 5.90 -5.29 -11.25
N ALA A 129 6.61 -6.07 -10.43
CA ALA A 129 7.56 -7.08 -10.92
C ALA A 129 6.87 -8.40 -11.31
N VAL A 130 5.55 -8.45 -11.17
CA VAL A 130 4.72 -9.64 -11.37
C VAL A 130 3.93 -9.49 -12.65
N ASP A 131 3.77 -10.61 -13.35
CA ASP A 131 2.92 -10.70 -14.54
C ASP A 131 1.44 -10.42 -14.17
N PRO A 132 0.70 -9.61 -14.95
CA PRO A 132 -0.66 -9.24 -14.62
C PRO A 132 -1.61 -10.45 -14.59
N MET A 133 -1.36 -11.52 -15.36
CA MET A 133 -2.18 -12.73 -15.29
C MET A 133 -2.00 -13.44 -13.96
N ARG A 134 -0.79 -13.45 -13.38
CA ARG A 134 -0.57 -14.01 -12.03
C ARG A 134 -1.35 -13.23 -10.96
N PHE A 135 -1.42 -11.90 -11.08
CA PHE A 135 -2.24 -11.08 -10.21
C PHE A 135 -3.74 -11.36 -10.37
N LEU A 136 -4.24 -11.49 -11.61
CA LEU A 136 -5.63 -11.85 -11.87
C LEU A 136 -5.98 -13.25 -11.36
N SER A 137 -5.05 -14.21 -11.43
CA SER A 137 -5.22 -15.53 -10.80
C SER A 137 -5.38 -15.42 -9.28
N HIS A 138 -4.60 -14.56 -8.61
CA HIS A 138 -4.73 -14.33 -7.17
C HIS A 138 -6.10 -13.73 -6.80
N ILE A 139 -6.55 -12.74 -7.57
CA ILE A 139 -7.91 -12.18 -7.41
C ILE A 139 -8.96 -13.26 -7.62
N TRP A 140 -8.81 -14.10 -8.64
CA TRP A 140 -9.77 -15.15 -8.95
C TRP A 140 -9.91 -16.15 -7.80
N ILE A 141 -8.80 -16.71 -7.30
CA ILE A 141 -8.85 -17.69 -6.20
C ILE A 141 -9.42 -17.06 -4.92
N ASN A 142 -9.09 -15.80 -4.63
CA ASN A 142 -9.65 -15.11 -3.47
C ASN A 142 -11.16 -14.86 -3.61
N ARG A 143 -11.66 -14.54 -4.81
CA ARG A 143 -13.10 -14.42 -5.08
C ARG A 143 -13.83 -15.75 -4.88
N VAL A 144 -13.23 -16.85 -5.35
CA VAL A 144 -13.79 -18.19 -5.14
C VAL A 144 -13.85 -18.50 -3.65
N LEU A 145 -12.76 -18.28 -2.90
CA LEU A 145 -12.72 -18.49 -1.44
C LEU A 145 -13.77 -17.65 -0.73
N THR A 146 -13.82 -16.34 -1.00
CA THR A 146 -14.81 -15.43 -0.41
C THR A 146 -16.24 -15.93 -0.68
N THR A 147 -16.54 -16.32 -1.92
CA THR A 147 -17.86 -16.84 -2.29
C THR A 147 -18.18 -18.13 -1.55
N VAL A 148 -17.20 -19.02 -1.35
CA VAL A 148 -17.41 -20.27 -0.60
C VAL A 148 -17.69 -19.97 0.88
N LEU A 149 -16.92 -19.07 1.49
CA LEU A 149 -17.04 -18.72 2.90
C LEU A 149 -18.35 -17.99 3.23
N GLU A 150 -18.89 -17.19 2.31
CA GLU A 150 -20.15 -16.46 2.50
C GLU A 150 -21.40 -17.35 2.31
N ARG A 151 -21.26 -18.59 1.85
CA ARG A 151 -22.40 -19.48 1.61
C ARG A 151 -22.97 -20.05 2.91
N PRO A 152 -24.30 -20.25 2.99
CA PRO A 152 -24.90 -20.95 4.12
C PRO A 152 -24.34 -22.36 4.29
N LEU A 153 -24.08 -22.76 5.53
CA LEU A 153 -23.63 -24.12 5.86
C LEU A 153 -24.56 -25.18 5.26
N GLY A 154 -23.96 -26.20 4.63
CA GLY A 154 -24.68 -27.29 3.95
C GLY A 154 -25.13 -26.98 2.51
N SER A 155 -24.84 -25.78 1.99
CA SER A 155 -25.03 -25.48 0.57
C SER A 155 -24.12 -26.35 -0.31
N PRO A 156 -24.54 -26.71 -1.54
CA PRO A 156 -23.67 -27.44 -2.45
C PRO A 156 -22.43 -26.62 -2.80
N SER A 157 -21.30 -27.31 -2.98
CA SER A 157 -20.03 -26.73 -3.43
C SER A 157 -20.19 -26.03 -4.81
N PRO A 158 -19.45 -24.94 -5.10
CA PRO A 158 -19.45 -24.34 -6.43
C PRO A 158 -19.03 -25.35 -7.52
N THR A 159 -19.74 -25.32 -8.65
CA THR A 159 -19.41 -26.14 -9.82
C THR A 159 -18.25 -25.54 -10.62
N PRO A 160 -17.59 -26.31 -11.51
CA PRO A 160 -16.62 -25.76 -12.47
C PRO A 160 -17.14 -24.55 -13.27
N GLY A 161 -18.42 -24.56 -13.64
CA GLY A 161 -19.06 -23.44 -14.33
C GLY A 161 -19.26 -22.20 -13.45
N ASP A 162 -19.47 -22.37 -12.14
CA ASP A 162 -19.55 -21.25 -11.19
C ASP A 162 -18.21 -20.57 -11.03
N VAL A 163 -17.14 -21.34 -10.79
CA VAL A 163 -15.79 -20.78 -10.60
C VAL A 163 -15.26 -20.12 -11.89
N SER A 164 -15.60 -20.67 -13.06
CA SER A 164 -15.21 -20.08 -14.35
C SER A 164 -15.80 -18.68 -14.56
N ARG A 165 -17.05 -18.46 -14.12
CA ARG A 165 -17.71 -17.15 -14.20
C ARG A 165 -17.09 -16.08 -13.30
N MET A 166 -16.34 -16.50 -12.27
CA MET A 166 -15.65 -15.59 -11.35
C MET A 166 -14.26 -15.19 -11.86
N CYS A 167 -13.73 -15.92 -12.85
CA CYS A 167 -12.41 -15.68 -13.42
C CYS A 167 -12.42 -14.36 -14.21
N PRO A 168 -11.51 -13.41 -13.89
CA PRO A 168 -11.33 -12.22 -14.70
C PRO A 168 -10.97 -12.56 -16.14
N ASP A 169 -11.50 -11.79 -17.10
CA ASP A 169 -11.04 -11.86 -18.49
C ASP A 169 -9.52 -11.61 -18.57
N PRO A 170 -8.80 -12.30 -19.46
CA PRO A 170 -7.36 -12.10 -19.63
C PRO A 170 -7.02 -10.67 -20.05
N VAL A 171 -5.79 -10.25 -19.74
CA VAL A 171 -5.22 -8.93 -20.05
C VAL A 171 -3.84 -9.10 -20.66
N ASP A 172 -3.42 -8.14 -21.48
CA ASP A 172 -2.08 -8.16 -22.07
C ASP A 172 -1.03 -7.46 -21.18
N ASP A 173 -1.44 -6.45 -20.41
CA ASP A 173 -0.56 -5.63 -19.58
C ASP A 173 -1.26 -5.02 -18.36
N TRP A 174 -0.48 -4.35 -17.51
CA TRP A 174 -0.96 -3.65 -16.32
C TRP A 174 -1.84 -2.44 -16.63
N ALA A 175 -1.63 -1.77 -17.76
CA ALA A 175 -2.44 -0.62 -18.16
C ALA A 175 -3.89 -1.06 -18.42
N GLN A 176 -4.11 -2.25 -18.99
CA GLN A 176 -5.43 -2.84 -19.14
C GLN A 176 -6.06 -3.18 -17.78
N VAL A 177 -5.31 -3.74 -16.83
CA VAL A 177 -5.82 -4.01 -15.47
C VAL A 177 -6.32 -2.72 -14.84
N ARG A 178 -5.49 -1.67 -14.82
CA ARG A 178 -5.84 -0.37 -14.24
C ARG A 178 -7.04 0.25 -14.93
N LEU A 179 -7.10 0.23 -16.26
CA LEU A 179 -8.24 0.73 -17.03
C LEU A 179 -9.53 0.01 -16.63
N ARG A 180 -9.50 -1.32 -16.52
CA ARG A 180 -10.66 -2.13 -16.12
C ARG A 180 -11.10 -1.88 -14.67
N CYS A 181 -10.17 -1.63 -13.76
CA CYS A 181 -10.53 -1.20 -12.40
C CYS A 181 -11.17 0.19 -12.40
N SER A 182 -10.55 1.17 -13.08
CA SER A 182 -11.00 2.57 -13.11
C SER A 182 -12.35 2.78 -13.79
N ASN A 183 -12.75 1.88 -14.70
CA ASN A 183 -14.05 1.92 -15.35
C ASN A 183 -15.09 0.99 -14.70
N GLY A 184 -14.72 0.26 -13.64
CA GLY A 184 -15.58 -0.65 -12.91
C GLY A 184 -15.85 -2.01 -13.57
N SER A 185 -15.20 -2.33 -14.70
CA SER A 185 -15.34 -3.65 -15.34
C SER A 185 -14.58 -4.78 -14.62
N LEU A 186 -13.58 -4.43 -13.81
CA LEU A 186 -12.90 -5.34 -12.91
C LEU A 186 -13.07 -4.88 -11.46
N GLU A 187 -13.99 -5.50 -10.73
CA GLU A 187 -14.26 -5.19 -9.33
C GLU A 187 -13.19 -5.80 -8.41
N ILE A 188 -12.50 -4.97 -7.64
CA ILE A 188 -11.55 -5.44 -6.63
C ILE A 188 -12.07 -5.00 -5.25
N PRO A 189 -12.25 -5.92 -4.29
CA PRO A 189 -12.68 -5.57 -2.94
C PRO A 189 -11.78 -4.49 -2.33
N GLY A 190 -12.41 -3.43 -1.80
CA GLY A 190 -11.70 -2.32 -1.15
C GLY A 190 -11.08 -1.29 -2.10
N VAL A 191 -11.23 -1.42 -3.42
CA VAL A 191 -10.75 -0.43 -4.40
C VAL A 191 -11.90 0.04 -5.27
N ASP A 192 -12.37 1.26 -5.03
CA ASP A 192 -13.37 1.89 -5.89
C ASP A 192 -12.75 2.39 -7.21
N PRO A 193 -13.57 2.65 -8.25
CA PRO A 193 -13.06 3.08 -9.56
C PRO A 193 -12.28 4.41 -9.54
N ALA A 194 -12.64 5.37 -8.67
CA ALA A 194 -11.95 6.65 -8.57
C ALA A 194 -10.58 6.49 -7.89
N ALA A 195 -10.49 5.62 -6.87
CA ALA A 195 -9.23 5.20 -6.28
C ALA A 195 -8.32 4.55 -7.34
N ALA A 196 -8.87 3.62 -8.14
CA ALA A 196 -8.12 2.95 -9.20
C ALA A 196 -7.63 3.91 -10.31
N ASP A 197 -8.39 4.94 -10.63
CA ASP A 197 -7.97 5.98 -11.59
C ASP A 197 -6.81 6.83 -11.06
N TRP A 198 -6.83 7.12 -9.75
CA TRP A 198 -5.76 7.89 -9.10
C TRP A 198 -4.46 7.10 -8.91
N LEU A 199 -4.54 5.79 -8.71
CA LEU A 199 -3.39 4.90 -8.58
C LEU A 199 -2.72 4.68 -9.96
N ASP A 200 -1.42 4.44 -9.95
CA ASP A 200 -0.72 3.85 -11.09
C ASP A 200 -0.54 2.34 -10.89
N ASP A 201 -0.01 1.66 -11.89
CA ASP A 201 0.08 0.19 -11.93
C ASP A 201 0.78 -0.39 -10.68
N GLY A 202 1.90 0.22 -10.25
CA GLY A 202 2.67 -0.23 -9.09
C GLY A 202 1.94 -0.05 -7.76
N SER A 203 1.30 1.11 -7.58
CA SER A 203 0.55 1.42 -6.37
C SER A 203 -0.77 0.65 -6.28
N LEU A 204 -1.44 0.44 -7.42
CA LEU A 204 -2.65 -0.39 -7.51
C LEU A 204 -2.33 -1.83 -7.09
N TYR A 205 -1.31 -2.45 -7.71
CA TYR A 205 -0.89 -3.80 -7.37
C TYR A 205 -0.58 -3.96 -5.87
N ARG A 206 0.27 -3.08 -5.31
CA ARG A 206 0.68 -3.18 -3.90
C ARG A 206 -0.44 -2.87 -2.92
N LEU A 207 -1.39 -2.01 -3.29
CA LEU A 207 -2.59 -1.78 -2.48
C LEU A 207 -3.44 -3.04 -2.41
N VAL A 208 -3.76 -3.63 -3.56
CA VAL A 208 -4.61 -4.81 -3.63
C VAL A 208 -3.95 -6.00 -2.95
N GLU A 209 -2.70 -6.30 -3.28
CA GLU A 209 -1.97 -7.42 -2.65
C GLU A 209 -1.85 -7.28 -1.13
N SER A 210 -1.76 -6.06 -0.60
CA SER A 210 -1.68 -5.87 0.86
C SER A 210 -2.96 -6.30 1.61
N GLY A 211 -4.09 -6.39 0.90
CA GLY A 211 -5.36 -6.83 1.44
C GLY A 211 -5.75 -8.27 1.06
N LEU A 212 -4.96 -8.95 0.21
CA LEU A 212 -5.23 -10.32 -0.18
C LEU A 212 -4.59 -11.31 0.82
N PRO A 213 -5.25 -12.44 1.14
CA PRO A 213 -4.63 -13.51 1.92
C PRO A 213 -3.45 -14.17 1.18
N ASP A 214 -2.64 -14.97 1.87
CA ASP A 214 -1.55 -15.70 1.21
C ASP A 214 -2.12 -16.73 0.20
N PRO A 215 -1.66 -16.75 -1.07
CA PRO A 215 -2.15 -17.70 -2.07
C PRO A 215 -2.05 -19.18 -1.64
N VAL A 216 -1.03 -19.55 -0.87
CA VAL A 216 -0.83 -20.93 -0.39
C VAL A 216 -1.91 -21.28 0.64
N GLU A 217 -2.24 -20.36 1.53
CA GLU A 217 -3.32 -20.53 2.51
C GLU A 217 -4.68 -20.63 1.80
N ILE A 218 -4.93 -19.78 0.81
CA ILE A 218 -6.17 -19.84 0.00
C ILE A 218 -6.31 -21.21 -0.66
N VAL A 219 -5.25 -21.72 -1.30
CA VAL A 219 -5.31 -23.02 -1.99
C VAL A 219 -5.52 -24.17 -1.00
N ALA A 220 -4.89 -24.12 0.17
CA ALA A 220 -5.12 -25.11 1.22
C ALA A 220 -6.60 -25.14 1.66
N ASP A 221 -7.18 -23.96 1.95
CA ASP A 221 -8.59 -23.85 2.33
C ASP A 221 -9.52 -24.33 1.20
N LEU A 222 -9.25 -23.94 -0.04
CA LEU A 222 -10.07 -24.37 -1.19
C LEU A 222 -10.01 -25.89 -1.42
N THR A 223 -8.87 -26.52 -1.14
CA THR A 223 -8.72 -27.99 -1.26
C THR A 223 -9.64 -28.73 -0.28
N GLU A 224 -9.90 -28.15 0.89
CA GLU A 224 -10.84 -28.72 1.87
C GLU A 224 -12.30 -28.43 1.56
N LEU A 225 -12.58 -27.31 0.87
CA LEU A 225 -13.93 -26.78 0.69
C LEU A 225 -14.57 -27.11 -0.67
N LEU A 226 -13.76 -27.39 -1.69
CA LEU A 226 -14.21 -27.64 -3.05
C LEU A 226 -14.28 -29.14 -3.40
N SER A 227 -15.12 -29.48 -4.37
CA SER A 227 -15.12 -30.82 -4.95
C SER A 227 -13.85 -31.05 -5.79
N HIS A 228 -13.41 -32.31 -5.89
CA HIS A 228 -12.25 -32.68 -6.71
C HIS A 228 -12.39 -32.25 -8.18
N GLU A 229 -13.58 -32.40 -8.76
CA GLU A 229 -13.89 -31.94 -10.13
C GLU A 229 -13.66 -30.43 -10.29
N THR A 230 -14.06 -29.64 -9.29
CA THR A 230 -13.84 -28.18 -9.29
C THR A 230 -12.36 -27.84 -9.14
N LEU A 231 -11.62 -28.56 -8.30
CA LEU A 231 -10.18 -28.35 -8.08
C LEU A 231 -9.36 -28.67 -9.33
N GLU A 232 -9.63 -29.81 -9.98
CA GLU A 232 -9.00 -30.22 -11.25
C GLU A 232 -9.25 -29.17 -12.35
N HIS A 233 -10.49 -28.67 -12.45
CA HIS A 233 -10.83 -27.61 -13.41
C HIS A 233 -10.07 -26.30 -13.15
N MET A 234 -9.78 -25.99 -11.89
CA MET A 234 -8.98 -24.82 -11.50
C MET A 234 -7.47 -25.05 -11.63
N GLY A 235 -7.02 -26.30 -11.84
CA GLY A 235 -5.60 -26.68 -11.85
C GLY A 235 -4.95 -26.58 -10.47
N LEU A 236 -5.69 -26.91 -9.41
CA LEU A 236 -5.26 -26.86 -8.01
C LEU A 236 -5.12 -28.26 -7.36
N ASP A 237 -5.25 -29.33 -8.13
CA ASP A 237 -5.21 -30.73 -7.67
C ASP A 237 -3.79 -31.31 -7.47
#